data_AF-A0A938SPN2-F1
#
_entry.id   AF-A0A938SPN2-F1
#
_cell.length_a   1.000
_cell.length_b   1.000
_cell.length_c   1.000
_cell.angle_alpha   90.00
_cell.angle_beta   90.00
_cell.angle_gamma   90.00
#
_symmetry.space_group_name_H-M   'P 1'
#
loop_
_entity.id
_entity.type
_entity.pdbx_description
1 polymer ?
#
loop_
_entity_poly.entity_id
_entity_poly.type
_entity_poly.pdbx_seq_one_letter_code
_entity_poly.pdbx_strand_id
1 'polypeptide(L)'
;MMLRLLGLLLVVGGTVAYVASLDAEDTPKASCPSKCAVAAAGGCPIGQCAGEKCTAGTGACSAGKCSQTACADGKCTTGKCSAGTSTDGKCSTGACATCPSAGTCAASGTADAGCPIAAAMKNLPRMTYQVGDQTVGCPKAAAGLAEKANGVIHYVVAGKTYDTQPAAMLALVESTETFVAAFAEPKKCAETGTVTVAGQKACCPNTAAATSKMVKSAMDKVCMSYAVADKSCSCPNQARKLAEENGKPVEYVVSGQKSGCQLAARLNLARAKYKAAIEETARADAQAVVQGS
;
A
#
# COMPACT_ATOMS: atom_id res chain seq x y z
N MET A 1 40.64 34.25 9.03
CA MET A 1 39.38 34.94 9.36
C MET A 1 38.95 34.47 10.75
N MET A 2 38.99 35.35 11.76
CA MET A 2 38.56 35.05 13.13
C MET A 2 37.02 34.96 13.16
N LEU A 3 36.49 33.74 13.30
CA LEU A 3 35.06 33.51 13.44
C LEU A 3 34.69 33.63 14.93
N ARG A 4 34.03 34.73 15.30
CA ARG A 4 33.45 34.93 16.64
C ARG A 4 32.22 34.05 16.80
N LEU A 5 32.28 33.04 17.66
CA LEU A 5 31.09 32.35 18.18
C LEU A 5 30.37 33.28 19.19
N LEU A 6 29.19 33.77 18.82
CA LEU A 6 28.20 34.28 19.77
C LEU A 6 27.28 33.10 20.16
N GLY A 7 27.49 32.53 21.34
CA GLY A 7 26.56 31.59 21.95
C GLY A 7 25.41 32.35 22.64
N LEU A 8 24.17 32.11 22.22
CA LEU A 8 22.98 32.66 22.85
C LEU A 8 22.60 31.79 24.06
N LEU A 9 22.72 32.36 25.27
CA LEU A 9 22.36 31.70 26.52
C LEU A 9 20.88 32.02 26.86
N LEU A 10 20.00 31.01 26.83
CA LEU A 10 18.60 31.14 27.25
C LEU A 10 18.45 30.53 28.65
N VAL A 11 18.06 31.34 29.64
CA VAL A 11 17.80 30.91 31.02
C VAL A 11 16.30 30.92 31.27
N VAL A 12 15.69 29.75 31.47
CA VAL A 12 14.30 29.61 31.93
C VAL A 12 14.30 28.64 33.12
N GLY A 13 13.92 29.14 34.30
CA GLY A 13 13.58 28.27 35.45
C GLY A 13 14.73 27.49 36.08
N GLY A 14 15.88 28.13 36.36
CA GLY A 14 16.89 27.59 37.29
C GLY A 14 17.66 26.35 36.84
N THR A 15 17.46 25.89 35.61
CA THR A 15 18.20 24.75 35.04
C THR A 15 18.92 25.22 33.78
N VAL A 16 20.26 25.18 33.79
CA VAL A 16 21.08 25.58 32.63
C VAL A 16 21.15 24.38 31.68
N ALA A 17 20.41 24.44 30.57
CA ALA A 17 20.52 23.47 29.49
C ALA A 17 21.44 24.04 28.39
N TYR A 18 22.55 23.35 28.12
CA TYR A 18 23.49 23.70 27.06
C TYR A 18 23.02 23.03 25.76
N VAL A 19 22.58 23.84 24.78
CA VAL A 19 22.22 23.34 23.44
C VAL A 19 23.46 23.46 22.57
N ALA A 20 24.20 22.36 22.42
CA ALA A 20 25.27 22.29 21.44
C ALA A 20 24.64 22.08 20.05
N SER A 21 24.71 23.09 19.18
CA SER A 21 24.49 22.91 17.75
C SER A 21 25.66 22.10 17.19
N LEU A 22 25.40 20.87 16.77
CA LEU A 22 26.35 20.07 16.00
C LEU A 22 26.25 20.50 14.54
N ASP A 23 27.31 21.13 14.04
CA ASP A 23 27.51 21.39 12.62
C ASP A 23 27.54 20.08 11.82
N ALA A 24 26.86 20.10 10.68
CA ALA A 24 26.77 19.00 9.74
C ALA A 24 28.14 18.73 9.11
N GLU A 25 28.68 17.53 9.31
CA GLU A 25 29.89 17.07 8.62
C GLU A 25 29.62 16.84 7.13
N ASP A 26 30.53 17.39 6.34
CA ASP A 26 30.65 17.32 4.89
C ASP A 26 30.89 15.86 4.46
N THR A 27 29.85 15.19 3.93
CA THR A 27 29.99 13.82 3.41
C THR A 27 30.69 13.82 2.05
N PRO A 28 31.70 12.96 1.83
CA PRO A 28 32.42 12.87 0.57
C PRO A 28 31.49 12.41 -0.56
N LYS A 29 31.55 13.13 -1.69
CA LYS A 29 30.92 12.82 -2.97
C LYS A 29 31.38 11.45 -3.46
N ALA A 30 30.60 10.40 -3.16
CA ALA A 30 30.81 9.07 -3.72
C ALA A 30 30.46 9.10 -5.22
N SER A 31 31.50 9.26 -6.04
CA SER A 31 31.47 8.96 -7.48
C SER A 31 31.02 7.51 -7.67
N CYS A 32 29.82 7.31 -8.21
CA CYS A 32 29.33 5.98 -8.60
C CYS A 32 30.10 5.51 -9.84
N PRO A 33 30.82 4.36 -9.81
CA PRO A 33 31.38 3.79 -11.03
C PRO A 33 30.24 3.30 -11.93
N SER A 34 30.20 3.89 -13.13
CA SER A 34 29.24 3.65 -14.20
C SER A 34 29.44 2.31 -14.90
N LYS A 35 29.30 1.20 -14.18
CA LYS A 35 29.19 -0.15 -14.77
C LYS A 35 28.31 -1.08 -13.93
N CYS A 36 27.00 -0.87 -13.99
CA CYS A 36 26.04 -1.97 -13.81
C CYS A 36 25.79 -2.57 -15.19
N ALA A 37 26.61 -3.52 -15.60
CA ALA A 37 26.38 -4.34 -16.79
C ALA A 37 25.18 -5.26 -16.51
N VAL A 38 24.11 -5.07 -17.26
CA VAL A 38 22.98 -6.00 -17.30
C VAL A 38 23.47 -7.23 -18.05
N ALA A 39 23.58 -8.37 -17.36
CA ALA A 39 23.87 -9.66 -17.98
C ALA A 39 22.65 -10.10 -18.79
N ALA A 40 22.71 -9.90 -20.12
CA ALA A 40 21.77 -10.48 -21.06
C ALA A 40 22.05 -11.98 -21.18
N ALA A 41 21.10 -12.79 -20.69
CA ALA A 41 21.07 -14.22 -20.93
C ALA A 41 20.89 -14.49 -22.43
N GLY A 42 21.70 -15.41 -22.95
CA GLY A 42 21.84 -15.69 -24.38
C GLY A 42 20.60 -16.32 -25.03
N GLY A 43 20.35 -15.89 -26.27
CA GLY A 43 19.48 -16.56 -27.24
C GLY A 43 20.31 -17.38 -28.23
N CYS A 44 19.82 -18.58 -28.53
CA CYS A 44 20.39 -19.59 -29.44
C CYS A 44 20.29 -19.13 -30.91
N PRO A 45 21.23 -19.49 -31.81
CA PRO A 45 21.14 -19.13 -33.22
C PRO A 45 20.06 -19.92 -33.97
N ILE A 46 19.46 -19.24 -34.95
CA ILE A 46 18.42 -19.70 -35.86
C ILE A 46 18.88 -20.95 -36.62
N GLY A 47 18.23 -22.07 -36.33
CA GLY A 47 18.29 -23.32 -37.08
C GLY A 47 17.11 -23.43 -38.05
N GLN A 48 17.38 -24.04 -39.19
CA GLN A 48 16.53 -24.18 -40.37
C GLN A 48 15.24 -24.96 -40.11
N CYS A 49 14.10 -24.45 -40.61
CA CYS A 49 12.94 -25.27 -40.92
C CYS A 49 12.84 -25.43 -42.43
N ALA A 50 13.06 -26.67 -42.89
CA ALA A 50 12.71 -27.12 -44.22
C ALA A 50 11.20 -27.35 -44.30
N GLY A 51 10.58 -26.93 -45.41
CA GLY A 51 9.23 -27.33 -45.78
C GLY A 51 8.18 -26.21 -45.70
N GLU A 52 7.82 -25.74 -46.89
CA GLU A 52 6.60 -25.00 -47.25
C GLU A 52 6.55 -23.49 -47.01
N LYS A 53 6.05 -22.83 -48.07
CA LYS A 53 6.17 -21.40 -48.37
C LYS A 53 5.21 -20.58 -47.51
N CYS A 54 5.74 -19.61 -46.77
CA CYS A 54 4.99 -18.44 -46.37
C CYS A 54 5.43 -17.25 -47.24
N THR A 55 4.60 -16.90 -48.23
CA THR A 55 4.74 -15.63 -48.95
C THR A 55 4.31 -14.48 -48.06
N ALA A 56 5.13 -13.44 -48.03
CA ALA A 56 4.84 -12.16 -47.41
C ALA A 56 3.53 -11.56 -47.95
N GLY A 57 2.71 -11.03 -47.06
CA GLY A 57 1.48 -10.33 -47.42
C GLY A 57 0.92 -9.57 -46.22
N THR A 58 1.30 -8.30 -46.10
CA THR A 58 0.53 -7.28 -45.38
C THR A 58 -0.87 -7.22 -45.97
N GLY A 59 -1.89 -7.69 -45.24
CA GLY A 59 -3.28 -7.64 -45.66
C GLY A 59 -4.21 -7.50 -44.46
N ALA A 60 -4.71 -6.28 -44.25
CA ALA A 60 -5.82 -6.02 -43.35
C ALA A 60 -7.09 -6.71 -43.87
N CYS A 61 -7.86 -7.36 -43.00
CA CYS A 61 -9.21 -7.79 -43.33
C CYS A 61 -10.19 -6.64 -43.06
N SER A 62 -10.83 -6.18 -44.14
CA SER A 62 -11.91 -5.20 -44.14
C SER A 62 -13.15 -5.73 -43.40
N ALA A 63 -13.85 -4.81 -42.73
CA ALA A 63 -15.10 -5.05 -42.03
C ALA A 63 -16.18 -5.67 -42.94
N GLY A 64 -16.49 -6.94 -42.71
CA GLY A 64 -17.62 -7.65 -43.30
C GLY A 64 -18.57 -8.13 -42.20
N LYS A 65 -19.87 -7.82 -42.35
CA LYS A 65 -20.95 -8.18 -41.42
C LYS A 65 -21.02 -9.70 -41.21
N CYS A 66 -20.83 -10.16 -39.97
CA CYS A 66 -21.32 -11.48 -39.55
C CYS A 66 -22.75 -11.33 -39.01
N SER A 67 -23.73 -11.91 -39.70
CA SER A 67 -25.11 -12.02 -39.24
C SER A 67 -25.23 -13.07 -38.13
N GLN A 68 -25.98 -12.72 -37.09
CA GLN A 68 -25.99 -13.32 -35.75
C GLN A 68 -26.77 -14.65 -35.59
N THR A 69 -26.79 -15.52 -36.60
CA THR A 69 -27.65 -16.73 -36.55
C THR A 69 -26.91 -17.98 -37.02
N ALA A 70 -26.00 -18.49 -36.18
CA ALA A 70 -25.61 -19.91 -36.15
C ALA A 70 -24.55 -20.16 -35.05
N CYS A 71 -24.98 -20.27 -33.79
CA CYS A 71 -24.21 -20.94 -32.74
C CYS A 71 -25.19 -21.70 -31.83
N ALA A 72 -25.79 -22.76 -32.37
CA ALA A 72 -26.41 -23.79 -31.56
C ALA A 72 -25.49 -25.01 -31.58
N ASP A 73 -25.20 -25.51 -30.37
CA ASP A 73 -24.59 -26.80 -30.05
C ASP A 73 -23.17 -27.10 -30.57
N GLY A 74 -22.19 -26.89 -29.68
CA GLY A 74 -20.97 -27.72 -29.66
C GLY A 74 -19.63 -27.00 -29.85
N LYS A 75 -18.86 -26.94 -28.76
CA LYS A 75 -17.40 -26.75 -28.66
C LYS A 75 -16.76 -25.60 -29.47
N CYS A 76 -16.54 -24.46 -28.80
CA CYS A 76 -15.48 -23.53 -29.17
C CYS A 76 -14.18 -23.89 -28.44
N THR A 77 -13.19 -24.44 -29.15
CA THR A 77 -11.79 -24.44 -28.70
C THR A 77 -11.10 -23.15 -29.14
N THR A 78 -10.56 -22.44 -28.15
CA THR A 78 -9.45 -21.46 -28.20
C THR A 78 -9.39 -20.54 -29.41
N GLY A 79 -10.21 -19.48 -29.39
CA GLY A 79 -10.02 -18.27 -30.20
C GLY A 79 -10.34 -17.04 -29.36
N LYS A 80 -9.45 -16.03 -29.35
CA LYS A 80 -9.57 -14.79 -28.58
C LYS A 80 -10.93 -14.11 -28.80
N CYS A 81 -11.73 -13.99 -27.74
CA CYS A 81 -12.88 -13.10 -27.72
C CYS A 81 -12.40 -11.67 -27.42
N SER A 82 -12.53 -10.76 -28.37
CA SER A 82 -12.40 -9.32 -28.13
C SER A 82 -13.67 -8.79 -27.47
N ALA A 83 -13.50 -7.85 -26.54
CA ALA A 83 -14.55 -7.33 -25.67
C ALA A 83 -15.73 -6.73 -26.44
N GLY A 84 -16.88 -7.39 -26.38
CA GLY A 84 -18.19 -6.79 -26.64
C GLY A 84 -18.89 -6.51 -25.32
N THR A 85 -19.45 -5.31 -25.17
CA THR A 85 -20.27 -4.93 -24.02
C THR A 85 -21.60 -5.69 -24.07
N SER A 86 -21.77 -6.65 -23.15
CA SER A 86 -23.02 -7.39 -23.00
C SER A 86 -23.95 -6.61 -22.05
N THR A 87 -25.06 -6.10 -22.58
CA THR A 87 -26.18 -5.61 -21.77
C THR A 87 -27.18 -6.74 -21.52
N ASP A 88 -27.52 -6.91 -20.25
CA ASP A 88 -28.69 -7.56 -19.65
C ASP A 88 -29.14 -8.93 -20.18
N GLY A 89 -28.60 -9.97 -19.53
CA GLY A 89 -29.19 -11.31 -19.49
C GLY A 89 -29.00 -11.95 -18.11
N LYS A 90 -30.10 -12.26 -17.43
CA LYS A 90 -30.13 -12.98 -16.13
C LYS A 90 -29.35 -14.30 -16.22
N CYS A 91 -28.33 -14.47 -15.38
CA CYS A 91 -27.73 -15.78 -15.12
C CYS A 91 -28.48 -16.48 -13.99
N SER A 92 -29.14 -17.59 -14.29
CA SER A 92 -29.70 -18.52 -13.30
C SER A 92 -28.65 -19.50 -12.79
N THR A 93 -28.47 -19.50 -11.47
CA THR A 93 -27.95 -20.57 -10.59
C THR A 93 -26.87 -21.50 -11.17
N GLY A 94 -25.64 -20.99 -11.21
CA GLY A 94 -24.39 -21.76 -11.22
C GLY A 94 -23.31 -20.91 -10.57
N ALA A 95 -22.58 -21.46 -9.60
CA ALA A 95 -21.70 -20.74 -8.68
C ALA A 95 -20.75 -19.74 -9.38
N CYS A 96 -21.01 -18.44 -9.18
CA CYS A 96 -20.11 -17.37 -9.57
C CYS A 96 -19.25 -16.99 -8.37
N ALA A 97 -18.00 -17.44 -8.37
CA ALA A 97 -16.98 -16.96 -7.44
C ALA A 97 -16.62 -15.51 -7.79
N THR A 98 -17.23 -14.59 -7.04
CA THR A 98 -16.77 -13.21 -6.76
C THR A 98 -16.11 -12.46 -7.91
N CYS A 99 -16.91 -11.68 -8.63
CA CYS A 99 -16.45 -10.39 -9.14
C CYS A 99 -16.32 -9.41 -7.96
N PRO A 100 -15.22 -8.64 -7.89
CA PRO A 100 -15.32 -7.24 -7.53
C PRO A 100 -14.83 -6.36 -8.67
N SER A 101 -15.73 -5.47 -9.07
CA SER A 101 -15.54 -4.16 -9.68
C SER A 101 -14.15 -3.77 -10.19
N ALA A 102 -14.12 -3.46 -11.48
CA ALA A 102 -13.03 -2.96 -12.29
C ALA A 102 -12.12 -1.90 -11.63
N GLY A 103 -10.88 -2.33 -11.38
CA GLY A 103 -9.67 -1.53 -11.40
C GLY A 103 -8.55 -2.50 -11.77
N THR A 104 -8.14 -2.51 -13.04
CA THR A 104 -7.34 -3.54 -13.71
C THR A 104 -6.10 -3.98 -12.93
N CYS A 105 -6.17 -5.11 -12.24
CA CYS A 105 -5.01 -5.93 -11.92
C CYS A 105 -4.53 -6.54 -13.23
N ALA A 106 -3.51 -5.93 -13.85
CA ALA A 106 -2.90 -6.49 -15.05
C ALA A 106 -2.37 -7.90 -14.74
N ALA A 107 -2.83 -8.85 -15.53
CA ALA A 107 -2.58 -10.27 -15.38
C ALA A 107 -1.11 -10.60 -15.63
N SER A 108 -0.40 -10.99 -14.57
CA SER A 108 0.81 -11.81 -14.66
C SER A 108 0.55 -13.18 -14.03
N GLY A 109 -0.13 -14.03 -14.80
CA GLY A 109 0.29 -15.42 -15.07
C GLY A 109 0.57 -16.46 -13.98
N THR A 110 0.38 -16.22 -12.68
CA THR A 110 0.50 -17.29 -11.66
C THR A 110 -0.71 -17.30 -10.73
N ALA A 111 -1.50 -18.36 -10.81
CA ALA A 111 -2.80 -18.52 -10.14
C ALA A 111 -2.76 -18.52 -8.60
N ASP A 112 -1.56 -18.57 -7.99
CA ASP A 112 -1.38 -18.61 -6.54
C ASP A 112 -0.65 -17.38 -5.94
N ALA A 113 -0.18 -16.46 -6.78
CA ALA A 113 0.43 -15.22 -6.30
C ALA A 113 -0.68 -14.20 -6.00
N GLY A 114 -1.26 -14.28 -4.80
CA GLY A 114 -2.27 -13.31 -4.34
C GLY A 114 -1.83 -11.86 -4.57
N CYS A 115 -2.79 -10.95 -4.77
CA CYS A 115 -2.55 -9.54 -5.05
C CYS A 115 -1.44 -8.96 -4.14
N PRO A 116 -0.35 -8.38 -4.69
CA PRO A 116 0.81 -7.94 -3.90
C PRO A 116 0.42 -6.91 -2.84
N ILE A 117 -0.60 -6.11 -3.12
CA ILE A 117 -1.19 -5.16 -2.16
C ILE A 117 -1.79 -5.93 -0.97
N ALA A 118 -2.58 -6.98 -1.22
CA ALA A 118 -3.17 -7.78 -0.16
C ALA A 118 -2.12 -8.49 0.69
N ALA A 119 -1.04 -8.98 0.07
CA ALA A 119 0.09 -9.58 0.78
C ALA A 119 0.78 -8.55 1.69
N ALA A 120 1.10 -7.37 1.18
CA ALA A 120 1.74 -6.32 1.96
C ALA A 120 0.85 -5.83 3.13
N MET A 121 -0.46 -5.68 2.91
CA MET A 121 -1.43 -5.29 3.96
C MET A 121 -1.52 -6.31 5.11
N LYS A 122 -1.10 -7.58 4.92
CA LYS A 122 -1.04 -8.56 6.01
C LYS A 122 0.08 -8.27 7.02
N ASN A 123 1.11 -7.53 6.63
CA ASN A 123 2.26 -7.19 7.48
C ASN A 123 1.99 -6.02 8.45
N LEU A 124 0.86 -5.33 8.29
CA LEU A 124 0.49 -4.27 9.22
C LEU A 124 0.27 -4.82 10.63
N PRO A 125 0.56 -4.03 11.68
CA PRO A 125 0.19 -4.37 13.04
C PRO A 125 -1.29 -4.78 13.15
N ARG A 126 -1.54 -5.83 13.93
CA ARG A 126 -2.87 -6.37 14.19
C ARG A 126 -3.10 -6.48 15.70
N MET A 127 -4.35 -6.28 16.09
CA MET A 127 -4.80 -6.58 17.44
C MET A 127 -5.27 -8.04 17.47
N THR A 128 -4.73 -8.79 18.42
CA THR A 128 -5.14 -10.16 18.76
C THR A 128 -5.71 -10.17 20.18
N TYR A 129 -6.30 -11.28 20.58
CA TYR A 129 -6.99 -11.41 21.86
C TYR A 129 -6.45 -12.61 22.61
N GLN A 130 -6.13 -12.42 23.88
CA GLN A 130 -5.61 -13.46 24.76
C GLN A 130 -6.64 -13.76 25.85
N VAL A 131 -6.90 -15.04 26.10
CA VAL A 131 -7.74 -15.54 27.19
C VAL A 131 -7.00 -16.70 27.86
N GLY A 132 -6.50 -16.47 29.08
CA GLY A 132 -5.55 -17.39 29.71
C GLY A 132 -4.30 -17.59 28.83
N ASP A 133 -3.99 -18.83 28.50
CA ASP A 133 -2.84 -19.20 27.65
C ASP A 133 -3.17 -19.22 26.14
N GLN A 134 -4.42 -18.94 25.76
CA GLN A 134 -4.87 -19.02 24.37
C GLN A 134 -4.90 -17.65 23.71
N THR A 135 -4.33 -17.55 22.50
CA THR A 135 -4.36 -16.35 21.67
C THR A 135 -5.16 -16.61 20.40
N VAL A 136 -6.11 -15.72 20.10
CA VAL A 136 -6.97 -15.82 18.91
C VAL A 136 -7.02 -14.50 18.14
N GLY A 137 -7.23 -14.60 16.82
CA GLY A 137 -7.26 -13.44 15.92
C GLY A 137 -8.63 -12.77 15.78
N CYS A 138 -9.72 -13.33 16.34
CA CYS A 138 -11.06 -12.78 16.19
C CYS A 138 -11.75 -12.54 17.55
N PRO A 139 -12.48 -11.41 17.69
CA PRO A 139 -13.12 -11.04 18.96
C PRO A 139 -14.21 -12.04 19.35
N LYS A 140 -14.91 -12.64 18.38
CA LYS A 140 -15.97 -13.62 18.64
C LYS A 140 -15.43 -14.92 19.25
N ALA A 141 -14.28 -15.41 18.76
CA ALA A 141 -13.63 -16.58 19.37
C ALA A 141 -13.11 -16.23 20.76
N ALA A 142 -12.54 -15.03 20.94
CA ALA A 142 -12.07 -14.57 22.25
C ALA A 142 -13.21 -14.54 23.28
N ALA A 143 -14.37 -13.98 22.92
CA ALA A 143 -15.55 -14.00 23.76
C ALA A 143 -15.99 -15.43 24.11
N GLY A 144 -16.07 -16.32 23.13
CA GLY A 144 -16.43 -17.72 23.38
C GLY A 144 -15.42 -18.49 24.25
N LEU A 145 -14.13 -18.13 24.19
CA LEU A 145 -13.12 -18.69 25.09
C LEU A 145 -13.24 -18.11 26.51
N ALA A 146 -13.44 -16.80 26.62
CA ALA A 146 -13.62 -16.11 27.90
C ALA A 146 -14.84 -16.65 28.66
N GLU A 147 -15.97 -16.84 27.98
CA GLU A 147 -17.18 -17.44 28.56
C GLU A 147 -16.92 -18.87 29.08
N LYS A 148 -16.26 -19.72 28.27
CA LYS A 148 -15.99 -21.12 28.65
C LYS A 148 -15.00 -21.26 29.80
N ALA A 149 -13.97 -20.42 29.82
CA ALA A 149 -12.93 -20.46 30.83
C ALA A 149 -13.24 -19.60 32.05
N ASN A 150 -14.34 -18.84 32.02
CA ASN A 150 -14.61 -17.75 32.96
C ASN A 150 -13.41 -16.79 33.09
N GLY A 151 -12.76 -16.51 31.95
CA GLY A 151 -11.50 -15.76 31.86
C GLY A 151 -11.70 -14.33 31.39
N VAL A 152 -10.73 -13.46 31.68
CA VAL A 152 -10.70 -12.08 31.19
C VAL A 152 -10.07 -12.05 29.79
N ILE A 153 -10.62 -11.22 28.90
CA ILE A 153 -10.02 -10.98 27.58
C ILE A 153 -8.97 -9.88 27.72
N HIS A 154 -7.72 -10.21 27.42
CA HIS A 154 -6.67 -9.22 27.20
C HIS A 154 -6.47 -8.97 25.71
N TYR A 155 -6.09 -7.74 25.36
CA TYR A 155 -5.85 -7.32 23.99
C TYR A 155 -4.35 -7.29 23.74
N VAL A 156 -3.86 -7.95 22.70
CA VAL A 156 -2.44 -8.04 22.39
C VAL A 156 -2.15 -7.31 21.08
N VAL A 157 -1.29 -6.29 21.14
CA VAL A 157 -0.87 -5.46 20.01
C VAL A 157 0.65 -5.38 19.99
N ALA A 158 1.26 -5.77 18.87
CA ALA A 158 2.72 -5.74 18.69
C ALA A 158 3.48 -6.42 19.86
N GLY A 159 2.94 -7.53 20.38
CA GLY A 159 3.54 -8.29 21.49
C GLY A 159 3.31 -7.69 22.88
N LYS A 160 2.59 -6.57 23.00
CA LYS A 160 2.21 -5.95 24.28
C LYS A 160 0.75 -6.28 24.61
N THR A 161 0.49 -6.58 25.88
CA THR A 161 -0.84 -6.95 26.40
C THR A 161 -1.48 -5.75 27.10
N TYR A 162 -2.78 -5.57 26.90
CA TYR A 162 -3.58 -4.46 27.45
C TYR A 162 -4.88 -5.00 28.04
N ASP A 163 -5.32 -4.41 29.15
CA ASP A 163 -6.54 -4.84 29.85
C ASP A 163 -7.82 -4.18 29.31
N THR A 164 -7.68 -3.08 28.56
CA THR A 164 -8.84 -2.33 28.05
C THR A 164 -8.75 -2.14 26.54
N GLN A 165 -9.91 -2.24 25.87
CA GLN A 165 -10.02 -2.05 24.43
C GLN A 165 -9.54 -0.66 23.96
N PRO A 166 -9.86 0.46 24.64
CA PRO A 166 -9.41 1.78 24.19
C PRO A 166 -7.89 1.93 24.20
N ALA A 167 -7.21 1.42 25.24
CA ALA A 167 -5.75 1.46 25.34
C ALA A 167 -5.10 0.62 24.23
N ALA A 168 -5.63 -0.58 23.98
CA ALA A 168 -5.17 -1.44 22.89
C ALA A 168 -5.40 -0.81 21.50
N MET A 169 -6.55 -0.17 21.29
CA MET A 169 -6.85 0.50 20.02
C MET A 169 -5.92 1.69 19.77
N LEU A 170 -5.61 2.48 20.81
CA LEU A 170 -4.63 3.55 20.70
C LEU A 170 -3.24 3.01 20.36
N ALA A 171 -2.80 1.96 21.05
CA ALA A 171 -1.52 1.30 20.76
C ALA A 171 -1.47 0.73 19.34
N LEU A 172 -2.58 0.20 18.82
CA LEU A 172 -2.69 -0.28 17.45
C LEU A 172 -2.53 0.86 16.44
N VAL A 173 -3.18 1.99 16.70
CA VAL A 173 -3.05 3.19 15.87
C VAL A 173 -1.60 3.66 15.84
N GLU A 174 -0.98 3.86 17.00
CA GLU A 174 0.40 4.35 17.12
C GLU A 174 1.42 3.39 16.48
N SER A 175 1.26 2.09 16.70
CA SER A 175 2.10 1.05 16.09
C SER A 175 1.95 1.05 14.57
N THR A 176 0.71 1.20 14.06
CA THR A 176 0.45 1.27 12.62
C THR A 176 1.03 2.54 12.01
N GLU A 177 0.81 3.71 12.61
CA GLU A 177 1.37 4.98 12.14
C GLU A 177 2.90 4.94 12.11
N THR A 178 3.53 4.38 13.14
CA THR A 178 4.99 4.19 13.21
C THR A 178 5.50 3.25 12.12
N PHE A 179 4.84 2.11 11.91
CA PHE A 179 5.17 1.17 10.86
C PHE A 179 5.09 1.82 9.48
N VAL A 180 4.02 2.59 9.23
CA VAL A 180 3.75 3.25 7.96
C VAL A 180 4.74 4.40 7.72
N ALA A 181 5.08 5.19 8.73
CA ALA A 181 6.12 6.21 8.62
C ALA A 181 7.48 5.60 8.25
N ALA A 182 7.87 4.53 8.95
CA ALA A 182 9.14 3.85 8.73
C ALA A 182 9.22 3.08 7.40
N PHE A 183 8.08 2.79 6.75
CA PHE A 183 8.05 2.12 5.44
C PHE A 183 8.67 2.98 4.33
N ALA A 184 8.49 4.30 4.41
CA ALA A 184 8.98 5.25 3.42
C ALA A 184 10.42 5.73 3.70
N GLU A 185 11.04 5.29 4.80
CA GLU A 185 12.38 5.68 5.20
C GLU A 185 13.42 4.69 4.66
N PRO A 186 14.51 5.17 4.03
CA PRO A 186 15.63 4.32 3.68
C PRO A 186 16.28 3.73 4.95
N LYS A 187 16.36 2.40 5.01
CA LYS A 187 17.03 1.67 6.09
C LYS A 187 18.27 1.00 5.54
N LYS A 188 19.43 1.28 6.14
CA LYS A 188 20.69 0.58 5.83
C LYS A 188 20.80 -0.65 6.71
N CYS A 189 20.93 -1.83 6.11
CA CYS A 189 21.26 -3.04 6.84
C CYS A 189 22.70 -2.92 7.37
N ALA A 190 22.89 -3.04 8.68
CA ALA A 190 24.21 -2.89 9.31
C ALA A 190 25.21 -3.95 8.83
N GLU A 191 24.74 -5.17 8.60
CA GLU A 191 25.57 -6.31 8.19
C GLU A 191 25.99 -6.26 6.72
N THR A 192 25.03 -6.00 5.83
CA THR A 192 25.27 -6.06 4.38
C THR A 192 25.58 -4.70 3.76
N GLY A 193 25.37 -3.60 4.50
CA GLY A 193 25.42 -2.24 3.98
C GLY A 193 24.33 -1.90 2.95
N THR A 194 23.45 -2.85 2.61
CA THR A 194 22.39 -2.67 1.60
C THR A 194 21.33 -1.72 2.13
N VAL A 195 20.94 -0.74 1.30
CA VAL A 195 19.85 0.18 1.62
C VAL A 195 18.54 -0.39 1.09
N THR A 196 17.52 -0.44 1.95
CA THR A 196 16.16 -0.85 1.58
C THR A 196 15.17 0.29 1.82
N VAL A 197 14.21 0.46 0.93
CA VAL A 197 13.12 1.44 1.05
C VAL A 197 11.85 0.84 0.48
N ALA A 198 10.71 0.99 1.16
CA ALA A 198 9.43 0.42 0.75
C ALA A 198 9.47 -1.10 0.45
N GLY A 199 10.32 -1.85 1.17
CA GLY A 199 10.51 -3.28 0.95
C GLY A 199 11.40 -3.65 -0.25
N GLN A 200 11.93 -2.66 -0.98
CA GLN A 200 12.80 -2.87 -2.14
C GLN A 200 14.26 -2.59 -1.80
N LYS A 201 15.18 -3.36 -2.38
CA LYS A 201 16.63 -3.09 -2.31
C LYS A 201 16.98 -1.97 -3.28
N ALA A 202 17.70 -0.97 -2.80
CA ALA A 202 18.24 0.11 -3.62
C ALA A 202 19.75 -0.10 -3.82
N CYS A 203 20.20 -0.01 -5.07
CA CYS A 203 21.61 -0.17 -5.44
C CYS A 203 22.49 1.02 -5.02
N CYS A 204 21.90 2.21 -4.83
CA CYS A 204 22.63 3.40 -4.40
C CYS A 204 21.74 4.35 -3.57
N PRO A 205 22.34 5.27 -2.79
CA PRO A 205 21.61 6.23 -1.97
C PRO A 205 20.64 7.14 -2.76
N ASN A 206 21.01 7.50 -3.99
CA ASN A 206 20.18 8.37 -4.83
C ASN A 206 18.88 7.68 -5.25
N THR A 207 18.95 6.41 -5.67
CA THR A 207 17.75 5.60 -5.97
C THR A 207 16.89 5.42 -4.73
N ALA A 208 17.51 5.15 -3.57
CA ALA A 208 16.78 5.03 -2.32
C ALA A 208 16.02 6.33 -1.94
N ALA A 209 16.68 7.48 -2.11
CA ALA A 209 16.08 8.78 -1.85
C ALA A 209 14.94 9.10 -2.84
N ALA A 210 15.11 8.78 -4.13
CA ALA A 210 14.08 8.95 -5.16
C ALA A 210 12.84 8.08 -4.85
N THR A 211 13.04 6.81 -4.52
CA THR A 211 11.94 5.91 -4.13
C THR A 211 11.27 6.38 -2.85
N SER A 212 12.02 6.80 -1.82
CA SER A 212 11.44 7.37 -0.59
C SER A 212 10.57 8.60 -0.89
N LYS A 213 11.06 9.53 -1.73
CA LYS A 213 10.31 10.74 -2.10
C LYS A 213 9.01 10.40 -2.83
N MET A 214 9.07 9.47 -3.79
CA MET A 214 7.90 9.02 -4.54
C MET A 214 6.87 8.38 -3.61
N VAL A 215 7.29 7.49 -2.70
CA VAL A 215 6.41 6.83 -1.74
C VAL A 215 5.78 7.84 -0.77
N LYS A 216 6.58 8.75 -0.20
CA LYS A 216 6.07 9.83 0.67
C LYS A 216 5.03 10.70 -0.05
N SER A 217 5.30 11.06 -1.31
CA SER A 217 4.35 11.83 -2.14
C SER A 217 3.03 11.09 -2.36
N ALA A 218 3.05 9.76 -2.51
CA ALA A 218 1.83 8.97 -2.62
C ALA A 218 1.04 8.95 -1.30
N MET A 219 1.74 8.84 -0.17
CA MET A 219 1.13 8.89 1.16
C MET A 219 0.52 10.27 1.48
N ASP A 220 1.17 11.35 1.06
CA ASP A 220 0.71 12.72 1.32
C ASP A 220 -0.56 13.09 0.53
N LYS A 221 -0.83 12.42 -0.59
CA LYS A 221 -2.10 12.54 -1.32
C LYS A 221 -3.29 11.98 -0.55
N VAL A 222 -3.05 11.10 0.43
CA VAL A 222 -4.10 10.54 1.27
C VAL A 222 -4.35 11.47 2.45
N CYS A 223 -5.44 12.21 2.39
CA CYS A 223 -5.88 13.11 3.45
C CYS A 223 -7.13 12.58 4.15
N MET A 224 -7.28 12.98 5.41
CA MET A 224 -8.53 12.83 6.16
C MET A 224 -9.31 14.13 6.01
N SER A 225 -10.54 14.04 5.53
CA SER A 225 -11.50 15.15 5.56
C SER A 225 -12.55 14.92 6.64
N TYR A 226 -13.39 15.92 6.86
CA TYR A 226 -14.43 15.93 7.87
C TYR A 226 -15.77 16.20 7.20
N ALA A 227 -16.81 15.52 7.65
CA ALA A 227 -18.19 15.75 7.22
C ALA A 227 -19.07 16.06 8.43
N VAL A 228 -19.96 17.03 8.27
CA VAL A 228 -20.98 17.39 9.26
C VAL A 228 -22.28 17.60 8.48
N ALA A 229 -23.26 16.72 8.69
CA ALA A 229 -24.45 16.64 7.85
C ALA A 229 -24.05 16.54 6.36
N ASP A 230 -24.53 17.47 5.52
CA ASP A 230 -24.27 17.50 4.07
C ASP A 230 -23.05 18.35 3.68
N LYS A 231 -22.34 18.90 4.66
CA LYS A 231 -21.16 19.75 4.44
C LYS A 231 -19.87 18.97 4.69
N SER A 232 -18.89 19.12 3.79
CA SER A 232 -17.54 18.57 3.95
C SER A 232 -16.50 19.68 4.08
N CYS A 233 -15.49 19.49 4.93
CA CYS A 233 -14.36 20.41 5.06
C CYS A 233 -13.05 19.66 5.36
N SER A 234 -11.91 20.27 5.07
CA SER A 234 -10.58 19.67 5.33
C SER A 234 -9.96 20.15 6.65
N CYS A 235 -10.58 21.13 7.31
CA CYS A 235 -10.05 21.75 8.53
C CYS A 235 -10.83 21.25 9.77
N PRO A 236 -10.14 20.69 10.79
CA PRO A 236 -10.80 20.19 12.00
C PRO A 236 -11.53 21.30 12.78
N ASN A 237 -10.98 22.52 12.79
CA ASN A 237 -11.60 23.66 13.46
C ASN A 237 -12.90 24.09 12.75
N GLN A 238 -12.94 24.02 11.42
CA GLN A 238 -14.16 24.30 10.66
C GLN A 238 -15.20 23.20 10.87
N ALA A 239 -14.78 21.94 10.93
CA ALA A 239 -15.67 20.82 11.24
C ALA A 239 -16.34 20.99 12.62
N ARG A 240 -15.56 21.37 13.64
CA ARG A 240 -16.09 21.64 14.98
C ARG A 240 -17.13 22.76 14.98
N LYS A 241 -16.82 23.89 14.32
CA LYS A 241 -17.78 25.00 14.18
C LYS A 241 -19.06 24.56 13.49
N LEU A 242 -18.95 23.81 12.39
CA LEU A 242 -20.12 23.27 11.70
C LEU A 242 -20.93 22.31 12.59
N ALA A 243 -20.26 21.48 13.40
CA ALA A 243 -20.93 20.57 14.32
C ALA A 243 -21.73 21.32 15.41
N GLU A 244 -21.15 22.39 15.97
CA GLU A 244 -21.82 23.29 16.91
C GLU A 244 -23.02 23.99 16.27
N GLU A 245 -22.86 24.54 15.06
CA GLU A 245 -23.92 25.26 14.33
C GLU A 245 -25.09 24.35 13.91
N ASN A 246 -24.82 23.09 13.55
CA ASN A 246 -25.83 22.19 13.00
C ASN A 246 -26.36 21.18 14.04
N GLY A 247 -25.77 21.12 15.25
CA GLY A 247 -26.11 20.15 16.27
C GLY A 247 -25.89 18.70 15.84
N LYS A 248 -24.96 18.46 14.91
CA LYS A 248 -24.64 17.13 14.37
C LYS A 248 -23.19 16.74 14.72
N PRO A 249 -22.89 15.46 14.99
CA PRO A 249 -21.53 15.02 15.27
C PRO A 249 -20.64 15.15 14.03
N VAL A 250 -19.33 15.32 14.25
CA VAL A 250 -18.32 15.28 13.19
C VAL A 250 -18.09 13.83 12.76
N GLU A 251 -18.22 13.57 11.46
CA GLU A 251 -17.77 12.34 10.83
C GLU A 251 -16.39 12.54 10.20
N TYR A 252 -15.49 11.59 10.39
CA TYR A 252 -14.18 11.57 9.74
C TYR A 252 -14.27 10.77 8.44
N VAL A 253 -13.73 11.31 7.35
CA VAL A 253 -13.76 10.70 6.02
C VAL A 253 -12.35 10.42 5.54
N VAL A 254 -12.05 9.15 5.28
CA VAL A 254 -10.76 8.69 4.73
C VAL A 254 -11.05 7.82 3.52
N SER A 255 -10.57 8.24 2.34
CA SER A 255 -10.78 7.49 1.09
C SER A 255 -12.24 7.09 0.84
N GLY A 256 -13.18 8.00 1.16
CA GLY A 256 -14.62 7.77 1.03
C GLY A 256 -15.28 7.00 2.18
N GLN A 257 -14.51 6.48 3.15
CA GLN A 257 -15.05 5.79 4.32
C GLN A 257 -15.31 6.78 5.46
N LYS A 258 -16.56 6.81 5.93
CA LYS A 258 -17.00 7.61 7.07
C LYS A 258 -16.83 6.86 8.38
N SER A 259 -16.43 7.54 9.44
CA SER A 259 -16.39 7.01 10.81
C SER A 259 -16.72 8.10 11.84
N GLY A 260 -17.47 7.75 12.88
CA GLY A 260 -17.68 8.63 14.05
C GLY A 260 -16.59 8.52 15.12
N CYS A 261 -15.59 7.64 14.95
CA CYS A 261 -14.54 7.41 15.93
C CYS A 261 -13.20 7.94 15.42
N GLN A 262 -12.59 8.87 16.17
CA GLN A 262 -11.30 9.47 15.82
C GLN A 262 -10.17 8.44 15.69
N LEU A 263 -10.13 7.43 16.59
CA LEU A 263 -9.11 6.38 16.54
C LEU A 263 -9.27 5.49 15.30
N ALA A 264 -10.50 5.11 14.95
CA ALA A 264 -10.76 4.34 13.74
C ALA A 264 -10.39 5.13 12.48
N ALA A 265 -10.68 6.44 12.46
CA ALA A 265 -10.30 7.33 11.37
C ALA A 265 -8.78 7.42 11.19
N ARG A 266 -8.02 7.59 12.29
CA ARG A 266 -6.55 7.56 12.26
C ARG A 266 -6.00 6.23 11.75
N LEU A 267 -6.54 5.11 12.22
CA LEU A 267 -6.14 3.78 11.75
C LEU A 267 -6.41 3.60 10.25
N ASN A 268 -7.58 4.03 9.78
CA ASN A 268 -7.95 3.99 8.36
C ASN A 268 -7.04 4.90 7.53
N LEU A 269 -6.69 6.09 8.03
CA LEU A 269 -5.75 6.99 7.37
C LEU A 269 -4.37 6.35 7.20
N ALA A 270 -3.83 5.76 8.26
CA ALA A 270 -2.53 5.07 8.20
C ALA A 270 -2.56 3.89 7.20
N ARG A 271 -3.63 3.08 7.22
CA ARG A 271 -3.84 1.97 6.27
C ARG A 271 -3.96 2.44 4.82
N ALA A 272 -4.71 3.53 4.59
CA ALA A 272 -4.88 4.11 3.26
C ALA A 272 -3.57 4.69 2.73
N LYS A 273 -2.78 5.36 3.58
CA LYS A 273 -1.42 5.82 3.24
C LYS A 273 -0.51 4.67 2.84
N TYR A 274 -0.51 3.60 3.63
CA TYR A 274 0.30 2.41 3.33
C TYR A 274 -0.12 1.74 2.02
N LYS A 275 -1.42 1.61 1.77
CA LYS A 275 -1.95 1.07 0.52
C LYS A 275 -1.50 1.92 -0.68
N ALA A 276 -1.63 3.24 -0.59
CA ALA A 276 -1.20 4.17 -1.65
C ALA A 276 0.31 4.07 -1.92
N ALA A 277 1.13 3.92 -0.87
CA ALA A 277 2.56 3.68 -0.99
C ALA A 277 2.87 2.40 -1.77
N ILE A 278 2.24 1.28 -1.44
CA ILE A 278 2.44 -0.01 -2.13
C ILE A 278 1.98 0.06 -3.60
N GLU A 279 0.82 0.67 -3.85
CA GLU A 279 0.29 0.86 -5.21
C GLU A 279 1.24 1.70 -6.08
N GLU A 280 1.83 2.74 -5.50
CA GLU A 280 2.82 3.57 -6.18
C GLU A 280 4.10 2.79 -6.49
N THR A 281 4.63 2.02 -5.53
CA THR A 281 5.81 1.17 -5.75
C THR A 281 5.55 0.13 -6.83
N ALA A 282 4.40 -0.55 -6.78
CA ALA A 282 4.03 -1.54 -7.80
C ALA A 282 3.90 -0.92 -9.20
N ARG A 283 3.38 0.32 -9.30
CA ARG A 283 3.31 1.05 -10.57
C ARG A 283 4.69 1.41 -11.09
N ALA A 284 5.60 1.87 -10.22
CA ALA A 284 6.97 2.19 -10.60
C ALA A 284 7.71 0.95 -11.12
N ASP A 285 7.54 -0.20 -10.48
CA ASP A 285 8.13 -1.48 -10.93
C ASP A 285 7.61 -1.89 -12.31
N ALA A 286 6.29 -1.78 -12.53
CA ALA A 286 5.69 -2.08 -13.83
C ALA A 286 6.25 -1.16 -14.94
N GLN A 287 6.48 0.12 -14.64
CA GLN A 287 7.07 1.06 -15.60
C GLN A 287 8.55 0.76 -15.90
N ALA A 288 9.33 0.31 -14.89
CA ALA A 288 10.72 -0.07 -15.09
C ALA A 288 10.87 -1.29 -16.01
N VAL A 289 9.94 -2.26 -15.93
CA VAL A 289 9.93 -3.42 -16.84
C VAL A 289 9.68 -3.00 -18.29
N VAL A 290 8.78 -2.05 -18.54
CA VAL A 290 8.45 -1.56 -19.89
C VAL A 290 9.58 -0.74 -20.52
N GLN A 291 10.36 -0.02 -19.72
CA GLN A 291 11.47 0.82 -20.22
C GLN A 291 12.75 0.03 -20.49
N GLY A 292 12.88 -1.19 -19.97
CA GLY A 292 14.04 -2.06 -20.14
C GLY A 292 13.91 -3.10 -21.27
N SER A 293 12.74 -3.20 -21.91
CA SER A 293 12.44 -4.09 -23.03
C SER A 293 12.50 -3.36 -24.37
#